data_AF-A0A8S0TG16-F1
#
_entry.id   AF-A0A8S0TG16-F1
#
_cell.length_a   1.000
_cell.length_b   1.000
_cell.length_c   1.000
_cell.angle_alpha   90.00
_cell.angle_beta   90.00
_cell.angle_gamma   90.00
#
_symmetry.space_group_name_H-M   'P 1'
#
loop_
_entity.id
_entity.type
_entity.pdbx_description
1 polymer ?
#
loop_
_entity_poly.entity_id
_entity_poly.type
_entity_poly.pdbx_seq_one_letter_code
_entity_poly.pdbx_strand_id
1 'polypeptide(L)'
;MFLEATSAISLQGSNLGLLLNSASANSFSTPSSCNLSLLSRSSSFSSLALSRKRDNGFTGYALSETNSMPLTGVVFQPFEEVKKDDYIVPIVPQVSLARQRFSEESEAAINEQINVEYNVSYVYHSMYAYFDRDNIALKGLAKFFKDSSEEERDHAQKLMEYQNIRGGRVKLHSILNPPAEFEHVEKGDALYAMELALSLEKLTNEKLLNLHSVSLL
;
A
#
# COMPACT_ATOMS: atom_id res chain seq x y z
N MET A 1 37.59 4.06 14.34
CA MET A 1 37.22 3.47 15.65
C MET A 1 35.72 3.42 15.68
N PHE A 2 35.13 2.28 15.28
CA PHE A 2 33.75 1.79 15.48
C PHE A 2 33.53 0.64 14.47
N LEU A 3 34.27 -0.45 14.70
CA LEU A 3 33.90 -1.80 14.29
C LEU A 3 33.96 -2.59 15.58
N GLU A 4 32.83 -3.11 16.04
CA GLU A 4 32.74 -4.37 16.80
C GLU A 4 31.27 -4.60 17.20
N ALA A 5 30.64 -5.55 16.53
CA ALA A 5 29.81 -6.58 17.14
C ALA A 5 29.14 -7.37 16.02
N THR A 6 29.67 -8.55 15.69
CA THR A 6 28.89 -9.80 15.58
C THR A 6 29.82 -10.95 15.18
N SER A 7 30.12 -11.76 16.20
CA SER A 7 29.98 -13.23 16.22
C SER A 7 30.67 -14.06 15.12
N ALA A 8 31.79 -14.65 15.52
CA ALA A 8 32.40 -15.81 14.90
C ALA A 8 31.50 -17.06 15.04
N ILE A 9 31.20 -17.72 13.91
CA ILE A 9 30.92 -19.15 13.87
C ILE A 9 31.76 -19.75 12.73
N SER A 10 32.71 -20.58 13.13
CA SER A 10 33.57 -21.41 12.29
C SER A 10 32.82 -22.68 11.87
N LEU A 11 32.77 -22.99 10.58
CA LEU A 11 32.66 -24.37 10.09
C LEU A 11 33.55 -24.55 8.84
N GLN A 12 34.54 -25.42 9.02
CA GLN A 12 35.41 -25.95 7.97
C GLN A 12 34.64 -26.88 7.02
N GLY A 13 34.91 -26.70 5.73
CA GLY A 13 35.30 -27.77 4.80
C GLY A 13 34.33 -28.91 4.50
N SER A 14 33.86 -28.98 3.25
CA SER A 14 34.14 -30.13 2.38
C SER A 14 33.73 -29.82 0.94
N ASN A 15 34.67 -30.10 0.04
CA ASN A 15 34.56 -29.99 -1.40
C ASN A 15 34.35 -31.42 -1.92
N LEU A 16 33.32 -31.68 -2.74
CA LEU A 16 33.22 -32.89 -3.58
C LEU A 16 32.01 -32.82 -4.52
N GLY A 17 32.27 -32.91 -5.82
CA GLY A 17 31.46 -33.79 -6.69
C GLY A 17 30.52 -33.14 -7.70
N LEU A 18 31.07 -32.87 -8.89
CA LEU A 18 30.45 -32.98 -10.22
C LEU A 18 29.23 -33.92 -10.30
N LEU A 19 28.17 -33.51 -11.02
CA LEU A 19 27.70 -34.16 -12.26
C LEU A 19 26.36 -33.60 -12.81
N LEU A 20 26.33 -33.50 -14.14
CA LEU A 20 25.21 -33.64 -15.08
C LEU A 20 24.42 -32.39 -15.54
N ASN A 21 24.81 -31.98 -16.74
CA ASN A 21 23.99 -31.33 -17.77
C ASN A 21 22.71 -32.11 -18.10
N SER A 22 21.66 -31.34 -18.45
CA SER A 22 20.76 -31.46 -19.61
C SER A 22 19.28 -31.37 -19.26
N ALA A 23 18.63 -30.29 -19.70
CA ALA A 23 17.22 -30.28 -20.05
C ALA A 23 16.92 -29.12 -21.00
N SER A 24 16.25 -29.46 -22.10
CA SER A 24 15.90 -28.61 -23.23
C SER A 24 14.56 -27.89 -23.05
N ALA A 25 14.42 -26.80 -23.81
CA ALA A 25 13.22 -26.33 -24.53
C ALA A 25 12.01 -25.77 -23.76
N ASN A 26 11.81 -24.46 -23.97
CA ASN A 26 10.59 -23.74 -24.38
C ASN A 26 9.20 -24.32 -24.03
N SER A 27 8.39 -23.51 -23.35
CA SER A 27 7.16 -22.97 -23.97
C SER A 27 6.55 -21.84 -23.14
N PHE A 28 6.23 -20.75 -23.85
CA PHE A 28 5.50 -19.58 -23.39
C PHE A 28 4.05 -19.94 -23.02
N SER A 29 3.55 -19.37 -21.92
CA SER A 29 2.12 -19.35 -21.59
C SER A 29 1.70 -17.96 -21.13
N THR A 30 0.94 -17.28 -21.98
CA THR A 30 0.08 -16.13 -21.63
C THR A 30 -1.37 -16.61 -21.57
N PRO A 31 -2.20 -16.08 -20.67
CA PRO A 31 -3.61 -15.89 -21.02
C PRO A 31 -4.02 -14.44 -20.78
N SER A 32 -4.44 -13.80 -21.87
CA SER A 32 -5.21 -12.56 -21.87
C SER A 32 -6.70 -12.87 -22.07
N SER A 33 -7.53 -11.91 -21.65
CA SER A 33 -8.93 -11.68 -22.02
C SER A 33 -10.02 -12.58 -21.41
N CYS A 34 -10.66 -12.05 -20.36
CA CYS A 34 -11.98 -12.44 -19.89
C CYS A 34 -13.03 -11.54 -20.61
N ASN A 35 -13.88 -12.13 -21.45
CA ASN A 35 -15.06 -11.49 -22.02
C ASN A 35 -16.25 -11.68 -21.06
N LEU A 36 -16.85 -10.60 -20.57
CA LEU A 36 -18.18 -10.62 -19.94
C LEU A 36 -19.16 -9.84 -20.83
N SER A 37 -20.04 -10.56 -21.52
CA SER A 37 -21.16 -9.99 -22.25
C SER A 37 -22.38 -9.84 -21.34
N LEU A 38 -22.83 -8.59 -21.23
CA LEU A 38 -24.21 -8.13 -21.40
C LEU A 38 -25.33 -8.92 -20.69
N LEU A 39 -25.80 -8.37 -19.58
CA LEU A 39 -27.20 -8.47 -19.17
C LEU A 39 -27.78 -7.06 -19.01
N SER A 40 -28.56 -6.69 -20.02
CA SER A 40 -29.46 -5.55 -20.04
C SER A 40 -30.51 -5.67 -18.94
N ARG A 41 -30.71 -4.60 -18.17
CA ARG A 41 -31.97 -4.39 -17.47
C ARG A 41 -32.23 -2.89 -17.29
N SER A 42 -32.85 -2.31 -18.30
CA SER A 42 -33.52 -1.02 -18.22
C SER A 42 -34.75 -1.14 -17.33
N SER A 43 -34.87 -0.30 -16.32
CA SER A 43 -36.16 0.00 -15.69
C SER A 43 -36.32 1.51 -15.64
N SER A 44 -37.37 1.96 -16.32
CA SER A 44 -37.75 3.34 -16.58
C SER A 44 -38.01 4.12 -15.29
N PHE A 45 -37.56 5.37 -15.29
CA PHE A 45 -37.88 6.34 -14.25
C PHE A 45 -39.22 7.03 -14.52
N SER A 46 -40.02 7.13 -13.45
CA SER A 46 -40.90 8.23 -13.08
C SER A 46 -42.16 8.55 -13.92
N SER A 47 -43.32 8.41 -13.27
CA SER A 47 -44.12 9.60 -12.90
C SER A 47 -45.27 9.19 -11.96
N LEU A 48 -45.22 9.61 -10.69
CA LEU A 48 -46.40 9.63 -9.83
C LEU A 48 -46.69 11.07 -9.41
N ALA A 49 -47.85 11.54 -9.84
CA ALA A 49 -48.37 12.87 -9.60
C ALA A 49 -48.88 13.02 -8.16
N LEU A 50 -48.50 14.14 -7.53
CA LEU A 50 -49.01 14.56 -6.23
C LEU A 50 -50.44 15.11 -6.39
N SER A 51 -51.42 14.52 -5.70
CA SER A 51 -52.71 15.16 -5.45
C SER A 51 -52.91 15.40 -3.96
N ARG A 52 -53.05 16.68 -3.64
CA ARG A 52 -53.19 17.30 -2.32
C ARG A 52 -54.65 17.17 -1.88
N LYS A 53 -54.91 16.58 -0.71
CA LYS A 53 -56.16 16.85 0.02
C LYS A 53 -55.89 16.96 1.52
N ARG A 54 -56.49 18.00 2.08
CA ARG A 54 -56.34 18.53 3.44
C ARG A 54 -57.39 17.89 4.35
N ASP A 55 -57.11 18.01 5.65
CA ASP A 55 -58.06 18.08 6.78
C ASP A 55 -58.18 16.87 7.72
N ASN A 56 -57.49 17.01 8.86
CA ASN A 56 -58.05 17.37 10.17
C ASN A 56 -58.16 16.28 11.25
N GLY A 57 -57.30 16.41 12.27
CA GLY A 57 -57.60 16.20 13.68
C GLY A 57 -57.64 14.77 14.22
N PHE A 58 -56.72 14.43 15.13
CA PHE A 58 -57.01 13.95 16.49
C PHE A 58 -55.71 13.47 17.18
N THR A 59 -55.47 13.93 18.39
CA THR A 59 -54.28 13.69 19.22
C THR A 59 -54.42 12.38 19.99
N GLY A 60 -53.36 11.56 20.03
CA GLY A 60 -53.26 10.41 20.92
C GLY A 60 -51.81 10.11 21.26
N TYR A 61 -51.44 10.26 22.53
CA TYR A 61 -50.19 9.75 23.08
C TYR A 61 -50.38 8.27 23.42
N ALA A 62 -49.51 7.39 22.95
CA ALA A 62 -49.40 6.03 23.45
C ALA A 62 -47.94 5.54 23.33
N LEU A 63 -47.27 5.48 24.47
CA LEU A 63 -46.11 4.64 24.71
C LEU A 63 -46.60 3.19 24.79
N SER A 64 -46.03 2.32 23.97
CA SER A 64 -46.12 0.87 24.15
C SER A 64 -45.00 0.25 23.35
N GLU A 65 -43.90 -0.09 24.03
CA GLU A 65 -42.99 -1.12 23.55
C GLU A 65 -43.83 -2.35 23.18
N THR A 66 -43.92 -2.63 21.89
CA THR A 66 -44.34 -3.94 21.39
C THR A 66 -43.18 -4.52 20.63
N ASN A 67 -42.52 -5.50 21.24
CA ASN A 67 -41.88 -6.60 20.53
C ASN A 67 -42.93 -7.20 19.58
N SER A 68 -43.05 -6.65 18.38
CA SER A 68 -43.83 -7.23 17.29
C SER A 68 -42.84 -7.67 16.22
N MET A 69 -42.49 -8.95 16.22
CA MET A 69 -41.93 -9.61 15.03
C MET A 69 -42.83 -9.32 13.83
N PRO A 70 -42.36 -8.63 12.77
CA PRO A 70 -43.05 -8.62 11.50
C PRO A 70 -42.39 -9.68 10.61
N LEU A 71 -43.04 -10.82 10.41
CA LEU A 71 -42.69 -11.74 9.33
C LEU A 71 -42.96 -11.02 7.99
N THR A 72 -41.94 -10.42 7.38
CA THR A 72 -42.05 -9.88 6.01
C THR A 72 -40.69 -9.95 5.32
N GLY A 73 -40.64 -10.49 4.10
CA GLY A 73 -39.44 -10.69 3.28
C GLY A 73 -38.74 -9.41 2.79
N VAL A 74 -38.63 -8.39 3.64
CA VAL A 74 -37.90 -7.15 3.40
C VAL A 74 -36.47 -7.33 3.93
N VAL A 75 -35.51 -7.43 3.01
CA VAL A 75 -34.10 -7.77 3.30
C VAL A 75 -33.26 -6.54 3.71
N PHE A 76 -33.66 -5.33 3.29
CA PHE A 76 -32.88 -4.10 3.47
C PHE A 76 -33.80 -2.90 3.71
N GLN A 77 -33.52 -2.12 4.75
CA GLN A 77 -34.29 -0.94 5.13
C GLN A 77 -33.36 0.29 5.25
N PRO A 78 -33.14 1.03 4.14
CA PRO A 78 -32.09 2.05 4.07
C PRO A 78 -32.16 3.12 5.18
N PHE A 79 -33.36 3.63 5.48
CA PHE A 79 -33.55 4.69 6.46
C PHE A 79 -33.45 4.24 7.91
N GLU A 80 -33.64 2.95 8.20
CA GLU A 80 -33.40 2.40 9.54
C GLU A 80 -31.93 2.01 9.71
N GLU A 81 -31.30 1.51 8.66
CA GLU A 81 -29.90 1.08 8.70
C GLU A 81 -28.91 2.25 8.74
N VAL A 82 -29.23 3.38 8.09
CA VAL A 82 -28.37 4.58 8.11
C VAL A 82 -28.40 5.32 9.45
N LYS A 83 -29.38 5.05 10.33
CA LYS A 83 -29.43 5.65 11.67
C LYS A 83 -28.39 5.07 12.63
N LYS A 84 -27.69 3.99 12.24
CA LYS A 84 -26.62 3.41 13.06
C LYS A 84 -25.49 4.43 13.24
N ASP A 85 -24.89 4.41 14.43
CA ASP A 85 -23.83 5.36 14.82
C ASP A 85 -22.64 5.33 13.85
N ASP A 86 -22.36 4.18 13.24
CA ASP A 86 -21.32 3.98 12.23
C ASP A 86 -21.44 4.86 10.98
N TYR A 87 -22.63 5.42 10.72
CA TYR A 87 -22.92 6.27 9.55
C TYR A 87 -23.12 7.74 9.90
N ILE A 88 -22.89 8.13 11.16
CA ILE A 88 -22.97 9.54 11.57
C ILE A 88 -21.83 10.32 10.95
N VAL A 89 -22.17 11.38 10.22
CA VAL A 89 -21.18 12.29 9.62
C VAL A 89 -20.57 13.17 10.72
N PRO A 90 -19.23 13.17 10.90
CA PRO A 90 -18.59 14.01 11.91
C PRO A 90 -18.83 15.50 11.64
N ILE A 91 -19.13 16.27 12.70
CA ILE A 91 -19.32 17.73 12.64
C ILE A 91 -18.01 18.47 13.00
N VAL A 92 -17.10 17.79 13.70
CA VAL A 92 -15.85 18.38 14.17
C VAL A 92 -14.88 18.58 12.99
N PRO A 93 -14.35 19.80 12.75
CA PRO A 93 -13.54 20.09 11.56
C PRO A 93 -12.27 19.26 11.39
N GLN A 94 -11.74 18.71 12.49
CA GLN A 94 -10.45 18.00 12.50
C GLN A 94 -10.57 16.52 12.12
N VAL A 95 -11.79 15.97 12.15
CA VAL A 95 -12.06 14.55 11.92
C VAL A 95 -12.34 14.32 10.44
N SER A 96 -11.78 13.25 9.87
CA SER A 96 -12.02 12.91 8.47
C SER A 96 -13.47 12.44 8.26
N LEU A 97 -14.12 12.95 7.22
CA LEU A 97 -15.47 12.54 6.82
C LEU A 97 -15.49 11.19 6.07
N ALA A 98 -14.35 10.79 5.49
CA ALA A 98 -14.24 9.60 4.63
C ALA A 98 -13.74 8.36 5.37
N ARG A 99 -13.25 8.51 6.61
CA ARG A 99 -12.61 7.41 7.35
C ARG A 99 -13.66 6.38 7.77
N GLN A 100 -13.58 5.18 7.20
CA GLN A 100 -14.47 4.07 7.52
C GLN A 100 -13.67 2.76 7.56
N ARG A 101 -13.82 1.99 8.65
CA ARG A 101 -13.11 0.71 8.89
C ARG A 101 -11.63 0.79 8.53
N PHE A 102 -10.97 1.81 9.07
CA PHE A 102 -9.56 2.07 8.86
C PHE A 102 -8.91 2.30 10.21
N SER A 103 -8.33 1.24 10.75
CA SER A 103 -7.76 1.20 12.10
C SER A 103 -6.55 2.15 12.22
N GLU A 104 -6.24 2.55 13.44
CA GLU A 104 -5.04 3.36 13.71
C GLU A 104 -3.76 2.59 13.39
N GLU A 105 -3.78 1.25 13.54
CA GLU A 105 -2.67 0.37 13.18
C GLU A 105 -2.41 0.37 11.67
N SER A 106 -3.46 0.27 10.84
CA SER A 106 -3.33 0.38 9.38
C SER A 106 -2.81 1.76 8.96
N GLU A 107 -3.29 2.83 9.59
CA GLU A 107 -2.81 4.20 9.33
C GLU A 107 -1.32 4.34 9.68
N ALA A 108 -0.90 3.82 10.82
CA ALA A 108 0.49 3.85 11.26
C ALA A 108 1.40 3.02 10.35
N ALA A 109 0.97 1.82 9.95
CA ALA A 109 1.72 0.94 9.05
C ALA A 109 1.95 1.58 7.67
N ILE A 110 0.94 2.27 7.12
CA ILE A 110 1.10 3.02 5.86
C ILE A 110 2.10 4.17 6.03
N ASN A 111 2.06 4.90 7.15
CA ASN A 111 3.04 5.95 7.42
C ASN A 111 4.48 5.40 7.58
N GLU A 112 4.64 4.21 8.18
CA GLU A 112 5.94 3.52 8.21
C GLU A 112 6.40 3.18 6.79
N GLN A 113 5.53 2.59 5.97
CA GLN A 113 5.90 2.22 4.60
C GLN A 113 6.25 3.44 3.75
N ILE A 114 5.50 4.55 3.86
CA ILE A 114 5.85 5.82 3.20
C ILE A 114 7.29 6.24 3.53
N ASN A 115 7.69 6.10 4.80
CA ASN A 115 9.04 6.44 5.21
C ASN A 115 10.08 5.43 4.67
N VAL A 116 9.74 4.14 4.58
CA VAL A 116 10.61 3.13 3.94
C VAL A 116 10.91 3.56 2.50
N GLU A 117 9.88 3.82 1.68
CA GLU A 117 10.07 4.21 0.27
C GLU A 117 10.87 5.51 0.13
N TYR A 118 10.62 6.51 0.98
CA TYR A 118 11.42 7.75 0.99
C TYR A 118 12.89 7.51 1.34
N ASN A 119 13.19 6.61 2.29
CA ASN A 119 14.57 6.29 2.64
C ASN A 119 15.27 5.56 1.48
N VAL A 120 14.60 4.61 0.82
CA VAL A 120 15.16 3.90 -0.35
C VAL A 120 15.39 4.87 -1.50
N SER A 121 14.42 5.77 -1.78
CA SER A 121 14.58 6.85 -2.77
C SER A 121 15.83 7.68 -2.49
N TYR A 122 16.10 8.02 -1.23
CA TYR A 122 17.25 8.84 -0.86
C TYR A 122 18.59 8.08 -0.96
N VAL A 123 18.59 6.78 -0.66
CA VAL A 123 19.75 5.90 -0.88
C VAL A 123 20.06 5.76 -2.37
N TYR A 124 19.07 5.54 -3.23
CA TYR A 124 19.29 5.53 -4.67
C TYR A 124 19.77 6.89 -5.20
N HIS A 125 19.31 7.99 -4.61
CA HIS A 125 19.84 9.31 -4.94
C HIS A 125 21.33 9.46 -4.58
N SER A 126 21.77 8.91 -3.45
CA SER A 126 23.18 8.94 -3.07
C SER A 126 24.04 8.05 -3.96
N MET A 127 23.53 6.89 -4.38
CA MET A 127 24.18 6.04 -5.39
C MET A 127 24.32 6.76 -6.73
N TYR A 128 23.26 7.45 -7.20
CA TYR A 128 23.34 8.31 -8.38
C TYR A 128 24.48 9.32 -8.25
N ALA A 129 24.52 10.05 -7.14
CA ALA A 129 25.56 11.06 -6.91
C ALA A 129 26.98 10.47 -6.89
N TYR A 130 27.16 9.22 -6.44
CA TYR A 130 28.43 8.51 -6.50
C TYR A 130 28.83 8.13 -7.94
N PHE A 131 27.93 7.50 -8.70
CA PHE A 131 28.23 7.02 -10.05
C PHE A 131 28.33 8.15 -11.09
N ASP A 132 27.76 9.32 -10.80
CA ASP A 132 27.83 10.49 -11.68
C ASP A 132 29.16 11.26 -11.57
N ARG A 133 29.98 10.99 -10.54
CA ARG A 133 31.31 11.59 -10.35
C ARG A 133 32.20 11.37 -11.57
N ASP A 134 33.05 12.35 -11.88
CA ASP A 134 33.93 12.32 -13.05
C ASP A 134 34.99 11.22 -13.00
N ASN A 135 35.44 10.84 -11.80
CA ASN A 135 36.43 9.78 -11.59
C ASN A 135 35.83 8.36 -11.59
N ILE A 136 34.52 8.21 -11.42
CA ILE A 136 33.80 6.93 -11.52
C ILE A 136 33.24 6.74 -12.94
N ALA A 137 32.61 7.79 -13.48
CA ALA A 137 32.15 7.90 -14.87
C ALA A 137 31.22 6.78 -15.39
N LEU A 138 30.50 6.08 -14.52
CA LEU A 138 29.56 5.02 -14.90
C LEU A 138 28.16 5.58 -15.18
N LYS A 139 28.03 6.35 -16.27
CA LYS A 139 26.80 7.10 -16.61
C LYS A 139 25.54 6.23 -16.75
N GLY A 140 25.68 4.98 -17.18
CA GLY A 140 24.56 4.03 -17.24
C GLY A 140 23.98 3.71 -15.86
N LEU A 141 24.85 3.43 -14.88
CA LEU A 141 24.44 3.19 -13.49
C LEU A 141 23.93 4.47 -12.84
N ALA A 142 24.57 5.61 -13.10
CA ALA A 142 24.10 6.90 -12.61
C ALA A 142 22.66 7.18 -13.06
N LYS A 143 22.36 6.99 -14.36
CA LYS A 143 21.00 7.14 -14.88
C LYS A 143 20.03 6.16 -14.23
N PHE A 144 20.41 4.88 -14.13
CA PHE A 144 19.59 3.85 -13.50
C PHE A 144 19.19 4.25 -12.08
N PHE A 145 20.16 4.59 -11.21
CA PHE A 145 19.86 4.95 -9.83
C PHE A 145 19.12 6.29 -9.69
N LYS A 146 19.30 7.21 -10.63
CA LYS A 146 18.49 8.42 -10.68
C LYS A 146 17.02 8.10 -10.97
N ASP A 147 16.76 7.29 -11.98
CA ASP A 147 15.40 6.88 -12.35
C ASP A 147 14.76 6.07 -11.20
N SER A 148 15.49 5.13 -10.59
CA SER A 148 15.02 4.35 -9.43
C SER A 148 14.71 5.26 -8.23
N SER A 149 15.53 6.27 -7.96
CA SER A 149 15.25 7.25 -6.90
C SER A 149 13.94 8.00 -7.14
N GLU A 150 13.65 8.36 -8.39
CA GLU A 150 12.39 8.99 -8.78
C GLU A 150 11.19 8.02 -8.64
N GLU A 151 11.34 6.77 -9.07
CA GLU A 151 10.32 5.73 -8.95
C GLU A 151 9.94 5.44 -7.50
N GLU A 152 10.90 5.31 -6.59
CA GLU A 152 10.62 5.09 -5.16
C GLU A 152 9.95 6.29 -4.50
N ARG A 153 10.24 7.50 -4.95
CA ARG A 153 9.53 8.70 -4.48
C ARG A 153 8.07 8.66 -4.93
N ASP A 154 7.80 8.19 -6.15
CA ASP A 154 6.44 8.00 -6.64
C ASP A 154 5.71 6.89 -5.88
N HIS A 155 6.39 5.82 -5.45
CA HIS A 155 5.84 4.82 -4.53
C HIS A 155 5.38 5.43 -3.21
N ALA A 156 6.25 6.24 -2.58
CA ALA A 156 5.91 6.98 -1.37
C ALA A 156 4.69 7.89 -1.56
N GLN A 157 4.65 8.63 -2.69
CA GLN A 157 3.54 9.54 -2.99
C GLN A 157 2.22 8.78 -3.19
N LYS A 158 2.21 7.65 -3.90
CA LYS A 158 1.01 6.82 -4.06
C LYS A 158 0.45 6.36 -2.72
N LEU A 159 1.31 5.99 -1.78
CA LEU A 159 0.89 5.62 -0.42
C LEU A 159 0.34 6.82 0.36
N MET A 160 0.93 8.02 0.22
CA MET A 160 0.40 9.25 0.81
C MET A 160 -0.99 9.60 0.27
N GLU A 161 -1.20 9.44 -1.04
CA GLU A 161 -2.50 9.63 -1.67
C GLU A 161 -3.52 8.61 -1.15
N TYR A 162 -3.13 7.34 -1.07
CA TYR A 162 -3.98 6.28 -0.53
C TYR A 162 -4.34 6.51 0.95
N GLN A 163 -3.39 6.95 1.78
CA GLN A 163 -3.62 7.33 3.17
C GLN A 163 -4.73 8.40 3.27
N ASN A 164 -4.65 9.44 2.42
CA ASN A 164 -5.65 10.52 2.40
C ASN A 164 -7.01 10.04 1.88
N ILE A 165 -7.05 9.16 0.87
CA ILE A 165 -8.29 8.55 0.36
C ILE A 165 -9.02 7.77 1.45
N ARG A 166 -8.29 7.04 2.30
CA ARG A 166 -8.85 6.29 3.44
C ARG A 166 -9.21 7.17 4.64
N GLY A 167 -8.96 8.47 4.56
CA GLY A 167 -9.22 9.42 5.64
C GLY A 167 -8.20 9.37 6.78
N GLY A 168 -7.05 8.75 6.57
CA GLY A 168 -5.90 8.83 7.46
C GLY A 168 -5.17 10.17 7.36
N ARG A 169 -4.15 10.33 8.19
CA ARG A 169 -3.26 11.50 8.20
C ARG A 169 -1.85 11.06 7.90
N VAL A 170 -1.28 11.62 6.85
CA VAL A 170 0.14 11.42 6.51
C VAL A 170 1.01 12.05 7.58
N LYS A 171 1.95 11.28 8.12
CA LYS A 171 2.99 11.74 9.04
C LYS A 171 4.35 11.39 8.44
N LEU A 172 5.03 12.38 7.90
CA LEU A 172 6.39 12.19 7.37
C LEU A 172 7.38 12.08 8.53
N HIS A 173 8.23 11.05 8.47
CA HIS A 173 9.26 10.79 9.44
C HIS A 173 10.63 11.26 8.94
N SER A 174 11.61 11.26 9.84
CA SER A 174 12.99 11.62 9.49
C SER A 174 13.60 10.59 8.55
N ILE A 175 14.29 11.09 7.52
CA ILE A 175 15.08 10.29 6.59
C ILE A 175 16.52 10.27 7.12
N LEU A 176 17.13 9.09 7.17
CA LEU A 176 18.51 8.95 7.63
C LEU A 176 19.48 9.36 6.51
N ASN A 177 20.64 9.89 6.90
CA ASN A 177 21.70 10.20 5.94
C ASN A 177 22.28 8.90 5.36
N PRO A 178 22.20 8.70 4.04
CA PRO A 178 22.68 7.48 3.40
C PRO A 178 24.22 7.52 3.28
N PRO A 179 24.86 6.36 3.07
CA PRO A 179 26.26 6.31 2.66
C PRO A 179 26.50 7.09 1.37
N ALA A 180 27.65 7.74 1.28
CA ALA A 180 28.07 8.52 0.10
C ALA A 180 29.15 7.82 -0.74
N GLU A 181 29.79 6.78 -0.19
CA GLU A 181 30.85 6.02 -0.85
C GLU A 181 30.42 4.58 -1.06
N PHE A 182 30.65 4.08 -2.28
CA PHE A 182 30.27 2.72 -2.70
C PHE A 182 31.45 1.98 -3.34
N GLU A 183 32.68 2.42 -3.05
CA GLU A 183 33.89 1.74 -3.49
C GLU A 183 34.03 0.37 -2.81
N HIS A 184 34.35 -0.66 -3.59
CA HIS A 184 34.55 -2.00 -3.04
C HIS A 184 35.71 -2.72 -3.71
N VAL A 185 36.77 -3.00 -2.94
CA VAL A 185 38.05 -3.55 -3.45
C VAL A 185 37.88 -4.89 -4.18
N GLU A 186 37.10 -5.83 -3.63
CA GLU A 186 36.99 -7.18 -4.22
C GLU A 186 35.96 -7.29 -5.35
N LYS A 187 34.80 -6.64 -5.20
CA LYS A 187 33.67 -6.75 -6.14
C LYS A 187 33.68 -5.69 -7.22
N GLY A 188 34.38 -4.58 -6.98
CA GLY A 188 34.21 -3.35 -7.73
C GLY A 188 32.87 -2.66 -7.41
N ASP A 189 32.85 -1.36 -7.62
CA ASP A 189 31.77 -0.47 -7.21
C ASP A 189 30.43 -0.83 -7.85
N ALA A 190 30.46 -1.16 -9.15
CA ALA A 190 29.26 -1.45 -9.92
C ALA A 190 28.53 -2.71 -9.43
N LEU A 191 29.27 -3.81 -9.23
CA LEU A 191 28.69 -5.05 -8.75
C LEU A 191 28.21 -4.90 -7.31
N TYR A 192 29.01 -4.26 -6.46
CA TYR A 192 28.63 -3.99 -5.08
C TYR A 192 27.33 -3.18 -4.97
N ALA A 193 27.20 -2.10 -5.75
CA ALA A 193 25.98 -1.28 -5.73
C ALA A 193 24.75 -2.02 -6.24
N MET A 194 24.88 -2.87 -7.26
CA MET A 194 23.76 -3.69 -7.75
C MET A 194 23.33 -4.77 -6.75
N GLU A 195 24.28 -5.38 -6.04
CA GLU A 195 23.96 -6.30 -4.94
C GLU A 195 23.27 -5.57 -3.79
N LEU A 196 23.74 -4.37 -3.44
CA LEU A 196 23.12 -3.55 -2.41
C LEU A 196 21.70 -3.13 -2.81
N ALA A 197 21.48 -2.72 -4.06
CA ALA A 197 20.15 -2.43 -4.60
C ALA A 197 19.23 -3.64 -4.49
N LEU A 198 19.69 -4.82 -4.92
CA LEU A 198 18.92 -6.06 -4.81
C LEU A 198 18.55 -6.39 -3.35
N SER A 199 19.47 -6.16 -2.41
CA SER A 199 19.21 -6.34 -0.98
C SER A 199 18.18 -5.35 -0.45
N LEU A 200 18.21 -4.08 -0.89
CA LEU A 200 17.22 -3.07 -0.54
C LEU A 200 15.83 -3.45 -1.06
N GLU A 201 15.72 -3.87 -2.31
CA GLU A 201 14.44 -4.30 -2.90
C GLU A 201 13.83 -5.50 -2.14
N LYS A 202 14.66 -6.47 -1.74
CA LYS A 202 14.19 -7.60 -0.92
C LYS A 202 13.69 -7.14 0.45
N LEU A 203 14.38 -6.19 1.08
CA LEU A 203 13.97 -5.62 2.37
C LEU A 203 12.66 -4.83 2.24
N THR A 204 12.52 -4.01 1.20
CA THR A 204 11.28 -3.28 0.90
C THR A 204 10.12 -4.25 0.68
N ASN A 205 10.35 -5.34 -0.04
CA ASN A 205 9.33 -6.38 -0.23
C ASN A 205 8.91 -7.04 1.09
N GLU A 206 9.86 -7.34 2.00
CA GLU A 206 9.52 -7.83 3.34
C GLU A 206 8.66 -6.82 4.11
N LYS A 207 8.98 -5.52 4.02
CA LYS A 207 8.19 -4.44 4.63
C LYS A 207 6.78 -4.35 4.03
N LEU A 208 6.63 -4.50 2.72
CA LEU A 208 5.32 -4.57 2.06
C LEU A 208 4.50 -5.79 2.51
N LEU A 209 5.12 -6.95 2.70
CA LEU A 209 4.45 -8.13 3.24
C LEU A 209 3.97 -7.92 4.68
N ASN A 210 4.76 -7.21 5.50
CA ASN A 210 4.37 -6.83 6.85
C ASN A 210 3.22 -5.81 6.84
N LEU A 211 3.22 -4.83 5.93
CA LEU A 211 2.09 -3.93 5.74
C LEU A 211 0.82 -4.71 5.35
N HIS A 212 0.95 -5.68 4.46
CA HIS A 212 -0.18 -6.52 4.05
C HIS A 212 -0.70 -7.37 5.21
N SER A 213 0.17 -7.94 6.06
CA SER A 213 -0.28 -8.74 7.20
C SER A 213 -1.09 -7.92 8.22
N VAL A 214 -0.69 -6.67 8.47
CA VAL A 214 -1.44 -5.73 9.34
C VAL A 214 -2.83 -5.42 8.76
N SER A 215 -2.97 -5.39 7.44
CA SER A 215 -4.26 -5.09 6.79
C SER A 215 -5.33 -6.19 6.94
N LEU A 216 -4.93 -7.39 7.37
CA LEU A 216 -5.82 -8.53 7.56
C LEU A 216 -6.41 -8.63 8.98
N LEU A 217 -5.97 -7.76 9.90
CA LEU A 217 -6.44 -7.67 11.28
C LEU A 217 -7.57 -6.63 11.40
#